data_AF-A0A411HP74-F1
#
_entry.id   AF-A0A411HP74-F1
#
_cell.length_a   1.000
_cell.length_b   1.000
_cell.length_c   1.000
_cell.angle_alpha   90.00
_cell.angle_beta   90.00
_cell.angle_gamma   90.00
#
_symmetry.space_group_name_H-M   'P 1'
#
loop_
_entity.id
_entity.type
_entity.pdbx_description
1 polymer ?
#
loop_
_entity_poly.entity_id
_entity_poly.type
_entity_poly.pdbx_seq_one_letter_code
_entity_poly.pdbx_strand_id
1 'polypeptide(L)'
;MINTRFFLSFAGLVSSLLLAGCGTDNPATAAGSSAQVASISTTTRTSVNDASAAASAAVNPGTTKISDTSAMQPDVNYVRYDIVDPRMNGMIAVTLAVPQGWKTQSSIDWDMNDGNNPTRGHSRFEAPDHSAWVENFPIEIFSWLSVNTRQQPGTRSFGLIHYPNITIEEAMRRFVIGTYRGSKKNLQIVGAKVIPNLAQSMAHQQAKGDSLLVRIRYEENGEAVDEDFYGFLGAQENIPSDSPVGRMWEYHRGLFLVHSMGARRGTLENVYPVLNHIVASAIPNPAWQDARKNVIAQIVQNFNRSMANNYAQIAAAGRRSAAISAQSNAWLKSFDANRVASNARSAAAASPSSGGDGFTFDDYVRGTERMNDPSSSTGQSAHSYNDTYHWSDGNGHYQNTSDPSFNPNVGSNQNWTQLSGVGQH
;
A
#
# COMPACT_ATOMS: atom_id res chain seq x y z
N MET A 1 12.58 4.01 7.82
CA MET A 1 13.39 3.24 6.86
C MET A 1 12.64 1.98 6.53
N ILE A 2 12.13 1.86 5.30
CA ILE A 2 11.60 0.61 4.75
C ILE A 2 12.68 0.16 3.76
N ASN A 3 13.30 -1.00 4.00
CA ASN A 3 14.59 -1.33 3.42
C ASN A 3 14.44 -1.97 2.03
N THR A 4 15.39 -1.60 1.18
CA THR A 4 15.55 -1.85 -0.25
C THR A 4 15.56 -3.32 -0.71
N ARG A 5 15.76 -4.29 0.20
CA ARG A 5 15.77 -5.73 -0.11
C ARG A 5 14.39 -6.39 -0.09
N PHE A 6 13.38 -5.70 0.43
CA PHE A 6 12.11 -6.33 0.81
C PHE A 6 11.20 -6.54 -0.40
N PHE A 7 11.17 -5.55 -1.28
CA PHE A 7 10.33 -5.56 -2.46
C PHE A 7 10.82 -6.54 -3.56
N LEU A 8 12.14 -6.75 -3.68
CA LEU A 8 12.72 -7.68 -4.67
C LEU A 8 12.53 -9.15 -4.26
N SER A 9 12.55 -9.46 -2.96
CA SER A 9 12.26 -10.81 -2.46
C SER A 9 10.78 -11.18 -2.64
N PHE A 10 9.88 -10.19 -2.57
CA PHE A 10 8.43 -10.38 -2.72
C PHE A 10 7.98 -10.49 -4.19
N ALA A 11 8.56 -9.68 -5.10
CA ALA A 11 8.34 -9.83 -6.54
C ALA A 11 8.76 -11.23 -7.05
N GLY A 12 9.76 -11.83 -6.40
CA GLY A 12 10.17 -13.22 -6.59
C GLY A 12 9.13 -14.23 -6.09
N LEU A 13 8.62 -14.09 -4.86
CA LEU A 13 7.78 -15.11 -4.19
C LEU A 13 6.29 -15.11 -4.56
N VAL A 14 5.65 -13.95 -4.78
CA VAL A 14 4.28 -13.92 -5.36
C VAL A 14 4.30 -14.47 -6.77
N SER A 15 5.42 -14.26 -7.47
CA SER A 15 5.67 -14.93 -8.74
C SER A 15 5.93 -16.42 -8.54
N SER A 16 6.68 -16.86 -7.51
CA SER A 16 6.91 -18.27 -7.16
C SER A 16 5.61 -19.03 -6.88
N LEU A 17 4.63 -18.39 -6.27
CA LEU A 17 3.29 -18.95 -6.07
C LEU A 17 2.43 -18.95 -7.34
N LEU A 18 2.80 -18.19 -8.38
CA LEU A 18 2.33 -18.34 -9.76
C LEU A 18 3.17 -19.34 -10.60
N LEU A 19 4.21 -19.96 -10.03
CA LEU A 19 5.30 -20.61 -10.76
C LEU A 19 5.34 -22.15 -10.69
N ALA A 20 4.42 -22.83 -10.02
CA ALA A 20 4.58 -24.28 -9.78
C ALA A 20 3.90 -25.16 -10.85
N GLY A 21 4.17 -24.87 -12.13
CA GLY A 21 3.71 -25.67 -13.26
C GLY A 21 4.60 -25.54 -14.50
N CYS A 22 5.82 -26.11 -14.44
CA CYS A 22 6.47 -26.90 -15.51
C CYS A 22 7.98 -27.04 -15.28
N GLY A 23 8.45 -28.29 -15.30
CA GLY A 23 9.65 -28.71 -16.04
C GLY A 23 11.04 -28.27 -15.55
N THR A 24 11.80 -29.27 -15.11
CA THR A 24 13.25 -29.29 -14.90
C THR A 24 14.06 -28.54 -15.96
N ASP A 25 15.01 -27.70 -15.53
CA ASP A 25 16.40 -27.79 -15.98
C ASP A 25 17.34 -27.02 -15.04
N ASN A 26 18.39 -27.73 -14.64
CA ASN A 26 19.50 -27.26 -13.83
C ASN A 26 20.47 -26.50 -14.74
N PRO A 27 21.11 -25.43 -14.25
CA PRO A 27 22.54 -25.36 -14.49
C PRO A 27 23.31 -25.13 -13.20
N ALA A 28 24.14 -26.10 -12.88
CA ALA A 28 25.22 -25.98 -11.91
C ALA A 28 26.34 -25.08 -12.45
N THR A 29 26.84 -24.17 -11.61
CA THR A 29 28.26 -23.78 -11.37
C THR A 29 28.25 -22.49 -10.53
N ALA A 30 29.06 -22.25 -9.50
CA ALA A 30 30.20 -22.94 -8.91
C ALA A 30 30.45 -22.39 -7.48
N ALA A 31 31.36 -23.07 -6.75
CA ALA A 31 31.96 -22.78 -5.44
C ALA A 31 31.07 -23.10 -4.22
N GLY A 32 31.47 -23.94 -3.27
CA GLY A 32 32.72 -24.64 -2.99
C GLY A 32 32.72 -25.05 -1.51
N SER A 33 33.44 -26.13 -1.20
CA SER A 33 33.78 -26.64 0.14
C SER A 33 32.83 -27.66 0.80
N SER A 34 33.21 -28.93 0.60
CA SER A 34 33.57 -29.93 1.63
C SER A 34 32.61 -30.22 2.78
N ALA A 35 32.02 -31.42 2.76
CA ALA A 35 32.39 -32.53 3.67
C ALA A 35 31.67 -33.83 3.26
N GLN A 36 32.45 -34.87 2.94
CA GLN A 36 32.02 -36.26 2.86
C GLN A 36 31.64 -36.76 4.25
N VAL A 37 30.61 -37.63 4.36
CA VAL A 37 30.72 -38.96 5.03
C VAL A 37 29.64 -39.91 4.48
N ALA A 38 30.14 -41.01 3.92
CA ALA A 38 29.65 -42.38 3.75
C ALA A 38 28.15 -42.75 3.84
N SER A 39 27.72 -43.38 2.75
CA SER A 39 26.68 -44.40 2.59
C SER A 39 26.95 -45.68 3.40
N ILE A 40 25.91 -46.27 4.00
CA ILE A 40 25.78 -47.73 4.15
C ILE A 40 24.31 -48.11 3.89
N SER A 41 24.11 -48.96 2.89
CA SER A 41 22.89 -49.74 2.66
C SER A 41 23.08 -51.13 3.25
N THR A 42 22.12 -51.64 4.01
CA THR A 42 22.05 -53.08 4.28
C THR A 42 20.59 -53.55 4.31
N THR A 43 20.29 -54.44 3.37
CA THR A 43 19.12 -55.31 3.28
C THR A 43 19.25 -56.46 4.27
N THR A 44 18.24 -56.75 5.10
CA THR A 44 17.97 -58.12 5.56
C THR A 44 16.48 -58.34 5.89
N ARG A 45 15.87 -59.30 5.18
CA ARG A 45 14.61 -60.01 5.52
C ARG A 45 14.85 -60.96 6.69
N THR A 46 13.83 -61.28 7.50
CA THR A 46 13.07 -62.57 7.54
C THR A 46 12.28 -62.68 8.89
N SER A 47 11.06 -63.23 8.78
CA SER A 47 10.03 -63.76 9.71
C SER A 47 10.45 -64.25 11.13
N VAL A 48 9.59 -64.42 12.14
CA VAL A 48 8.35 -65.26 12.24
C VAL A 48 7.53 -64.89 13.52
N ASN A 49 6.18 -64.97 13.43
CA ASN A 49 5.05 -65.25 14.36
C ASN A 49 5.26 -65.29 15.91
N ASP A 50 4.28 -65.04 16.81
CA ASP A 50 2.85 -65.37 16.83
C ASP A 50 2.01 -64.52 17.85
N ALA A 51 0.75 -64.27 17.47
CA ALA A 51 -0.52 -64.32 18.22
C ALA A 51 -0.78 -63.52 19.54
N SER A 52 -1.81 -62.65 19.53
CA SER A 52 -3.08 -62.88 20.26
C SER A 52 -4.22 -61.98 19.73
N ALA A 53 -5.43 -62.54 19.67
CA ALA A 53 -6.61 -62.02 18.99
C ALA A 53 -7.58 -61.29 19.92
N ALA A 54 -8.39 -60.36 19.37
CA ALA A 54 -9.85 -60.29 19.63
C ALA A 54 -10.56 -59.25 18.73
N ALA A 55 -11.29 -59.78 17.74
CA ALA A 55 -12.60 -59.38 17.19
C ALA A 55 -13.02 -57.91 17.05
N SER A 56 -13.33 -57.52 15.80
CA SER A 56 -14.57 -56.79 15.47
C SER A 56 -14.98 -57.09 14.03
N ALA A 57 -16.26 -57.43 13.89
CA ALA A 57 -16.88 -58.07 12.74
C ALA A 57 -17.00 -57.14 11.51
N ALA A 58 -16.75 -57.74 10.34
CA ALA A 58 -17.01 -57.15 9.04
C ALA A 58 -18.51 -57.12 8.73
N VAL A 59 -19.01 -55.97 8.30
CA VAL A 59 -20.27 -55.83 7.56
C VAL A 59 -19.93 -55.19 6.21
N ASN A 60 -20.23 -55.93 5.15
CA ASN A 60 -20.09 -55.53 3.75
C ASN A 60 -20.87 -54.23 3.46
N PRO A 61 -20.27 -53.21 2.82
CA PRO A 61 -21.06 -52.19 2.15
C PRO A 61 -21.61 -52.80 0.86
N GLY A 62 -22.94 -52.94 0.83
CA GLY A 62 -23.69 -53.36 -0.34
C GLY A 62 -23.34 -52.50 -1.55
N THR A 63 -23.07 -53.20 -2.64
CA THR A 63 -22.96 -52.70 -4.01
C THR A 63 -24.32 -52.17 -4.45
N THR A 64 -24.64 -50.94 -4.08
CA THR A 64 -25.64 -50.16 -4.79
C THR A 64 -25.01 -49.71 -6.10
N LYS A 65 -25.36 -50.40 -7.20
CA LYS A 65 -25.08 -49.93 -8.56
C LYS A 65 -25.52 -48.47 -8.66
N ILE A 66 -24.56 -47.56 -8.73
CA ILE A 66 -24.78 -46.22 -9.26
C ILE A 66 -25.23 -46.48 -10.69
N SER A 67 -26.53 -46.27 -10.93
CA SER A 67 -27.07 -46.34 -12.28
C SER A 67 -26.35 -45.26 -13.08
N ASP A 68 -25.64 -45.68 -14.11
CA ASP A 68 -25.13 -44.82 -15.18
C ASP A 68 -26.27 -43.92 -15.65
N THR A 69 -26.32 -42.73 -15.08
CA THR A 69 -26.95 -41.56 -15.69
C THR A 69 -25.80 -40.67 -16.10
N SER A 70 -24.98 -41.18 -17.03
CA SER A 70 -24.30 -40.31 -17.98
C SER A 70 -25.41 -39.70 -18.83
N ALA A 71 -26.08 -38.68 -18.28
CA ALA A 71 -26.83 -37.74 -19.07
C ALA A 71 -25.81 -37.18 -20.05
N MET A 72 -25.91 -37.63 -21.29
CA MET A 72 -25.14 -37.16 -22.43
C MET A 72 -25.21 -35.64 -22.40
N GLN A 73 -24.17 -35.00 -21.85
CA GLN A 73 -24.09 -33.55 -21.84
C GLN A 73 -24.10 -33.13 -23.32
N PRO A 74 -24.88 -32.12 -23.70
CA PRO A 74 -24.82 -31.61 -25.07
C PRO A 74 -23.34 -31.32 -25.40
N ASP A 75 -22.87 -31.70 -26.59
CA ASP A 75 -21.52 -31.42 -27.03
C ASP A 75 -21.25 -29.91 -26.89
N VAL A 76 -20.53 -29.52 -25.83
CA VAL A 76 -20.16 -28.13 -25.60
C VAL A 76 -18.90 -27.87 -26.41
N ASN A 77 -19.03 -27.09 -27.48
CA ASN A 77 -17.88 -26.60 -28.22
C ASN A 77 -17.19 -25.48 -27.43
N TYR A 78 -15.88 -25.59 -27.26
CA TYR A 78 -15.06 -24.57 -26.60
C TYR A 78 -14.26 -23.78 -27.62
N VAL A 79 -14.10 -22.48 -27.36
CA VAL A 79 -13.24 -21.57 -28.10
C VAL A 79 -12.14 -21.04 -27.19
N ARG A 80 -10.99 -20.75 -27.78
CA ARG A 80 -9.88 -20.09 -27.09
C ARG A 80 -10.28 -18.65 -26.73
N TYR A 81 -10.05 -18.26 -25.48
CA TYR A 81 -10.17 -16.89 -25.01
C TYR A 81 -8.87 -16.45 -24.35
N ASP A 82 -8.33 -15.31 -24.78
CA ASP A 82 -7.09 -14.76 -24.25
C ASP A 82 -7.39 -13.52 -23.40
N ILE A 83 -6.95 -13.53 -22.14
CA ILE A 83 -6.93 -12.33 -21.29
C ILE A 83 -5.68 -11.54 -21.69
N VAL A 84 -5.90 -10.38 -22.30
CA VAL A 84 -4.84 -9.52 -22.84
C VAL A 84 -4.53 -8.37 -21.88
N ASP A 85 -3.24 -8.13 -21.62
CA ASP A 85 -2.78 -6.98 -20.86
C ASP A 85 -2.46 -5.79 -21.79
N PRO A 86 -3.28 -4.71 -21.76
CA PRO A 86 -3.06 -3.55 -22.63
C PRO A 86 -1.80 -2.76 -22.26
N ARG A 87 -1.31 -2.82 -21.02
CA ARG A 87 -0.09 -2.11 -20.60
C ARG A 87 1.20 -2.82 -20.97
N MET A 88 1.11 -4.11 -21.30
CA MET A 88 2.25 -4.90 -21.77
C MET A 88 2.24 -5.10 -23.29
N ASN A 89 1.90 -4.06 -24.03
CA ASN A 89 1.87 -4.09 -25.50
C ASN A 89 0.97 -5.21 -26.06
N GLY A 90 -0.16 -5.46 -25.39
CA GLY A 90 -1.12 -6.51 -25.81
C GLY A 90 -0.65 -7.94 -25.53
N MET A 91 0.28 -8.13 -24.59
CA MET A 91 0.72 -9.47 -24.20
C MET A 91 -0.41 -10.25 -23.51
N ILE A 92 -0.56 -11.52 -23.88
CA ILE A 92 -1.53 -12.43 -23.26
C ILE A 92 -1.04 -12.77 -21.86
N ALA A 93 -1.87 -12.59 -20.84
CA ALA A 93 -1.56 -12.98 -19.47
C ALA A 93 -1.98 -14.42 -19.18
N VAL A 94 -3.18 -14.81 -19.64
CA VAL A 94 -3.77 -16.14 -19.45
C VAL A 94 -4.60 -16.51 -20.67
N THR A 95 -4.50 -17.76 -21.09
CA THR A 95 -5.40 -18.36 -22.10
C THR A 95 -6.35 -19.35 -21.42
N LEU A 96 -7.62 -19.36 -21.83
CA LEU A 96 -8.65 -20.28 -21.33
C LEU A 96 -9.47 -20.87 -22.50
N ALA A 97 -10.15 -21.98 -22.23
CA ALA A 97 -11.20 -22.55 -23.06
C ALA A 97 -12.57 -22.14 -22.52
N VAL A 98 -13.33 -21.38 -23.30
CA VAL A 98 -14.67 -20.87 -22.92
C VAL A 98 -15.70 -21.43 -23.89
N PRO A 99 -16.90 -21.86 -23.43
CA PRO A 99 -17.92 -22.34 -24.34
C PRO A 99 -18.27 -21.32 -25.41
N GLN A 100 -18.46 -21.81 -26.64
CA GLN A 100 -18.79 -20.98 -27.78
C GLN A 100 -20.10 -20.21 -27.53
N GLY A 101 -20.08 -18.91 -27.81
CA GLY A 101 -21.23 -18.03 -27.65
C GLY A 101 -21.40 -17.41 -26.27
N TRP A 102 -20.63 -17.85 -25.26
CA TRP A 102 -20.66 -17.21 -23.94
C TRP A 102 -20.16 -15.77 -23.99
N LYS A 103 -20.76 -14.92 -23.16
CA LYS A 103 -20.32 -13.54 -22.96
C LYS A 103 -19.05 -13.57 -22.14
N THR A 104 -18.01 -12.88 -22.61
CA THR A 104 -16.71 -12.83 -21.95
C THR A 104 -16.34 -11.39 -21.62
N GLN A 105 -15.82 -11.18 -20.42
CA GLN A 105 -15.31 -9.90 -19.94
C GLN A 105 -14.03 -10.17 -19.16
N SER A 106 -12.99 -9.36 -19.37
CA SER A 106 -11.78 -9.43 -18.57
C SER A 106 -11.03 -8.11 -18.57
N SER A 107 -10.40 -7.77 -17.46
CA SER A 107 -9.50 -6.61 -17.35
C SER A 107 -8.23 -7.00 -16.60
N ILE A 108 -7.16 -6.28 -16.93
CA ILE A 108 -5.94 -6.22 -16.14
C ILE A 108 -5.67 -4.74 -15.87
N ASP A 109 -5.98 -4.33 -14.66
CA ASP A 109 -5.80 -2.96 -14.21
C ASP A 109 -4.48 -2.82 -13.47
N TRP A 110 -3.80 -1.70 -13.73
CA TRP A 110 -2.48 -1.42 -13.21
C TRP A 110 -2.51 -0.19 -12.32
N ASP A 111 -2.16 -0.35 -11.04
CA ASP A 111 -1.88 0.75 -10.12
C ASP A 111 -0.38 0.81 -9.82
N MET A 112 0.30 1.80 -10.40
CA MET A 112 1.75 1.99 -10.26
C MET A 112 2.14 2.49 -8.86
N ASN A 113 1.18 2.89 -8.03
CA ASN A 113 1.43 3.22 -6.62
C ASN A 113 1.47 1.96 -5.74
N ASP A 114 0.91 0.85 -6.21
CA ASP A 114 0.86 -0.42 -5.50
C ASP A 114 2.15 -1.23 -5.71
N GLY A 115 3.22 -0.84 -5.02
CA GLY A 115 4.56 -1.41 -5.21
C GLY A 115 4.71 -2.92 -4.96
N ASN A 116 3.82 -3.55 -4.19
CA ASN A 116 3.86 -5.00 -3.93
C ASN A 116 2.95 -5.80 -4.87
N ASN A 117 1.82 -5.23 -5.28
CA ASN A 117 0.88 -5.89 -6.16
C ASN A 117 0.21 -4.87 -7.11
N PRO A 118 0.91 -4.44 -8.17
CA PRO A 118 0.45 -3.35 -9.02
C PRO A 118 -0.63 -3.78 -10.01
N THR A 119 -0.99 -5.07 -10.07
CA THR A 119 -1.89 -5.63 -11.07
C THR A 119 -3.14 -6.19 -10.41
N ARG A 120 -4.32 -5.87 -10.95
CA ARG A 120 -5.59 -6.48 -10.56
C ARG A 120 -6.26 -7.07 -11.79
N GLY A 121 -6.34 -8.40 -11.80
CA GLY A 121 -7.04 -9.15 -12.84
C GLY A 121 -8.47 -9.44 -12.41
N HIS A 122 -9.42 -9.20 -13.31
CA HIS A 122 -10.81 -9.64 -13.17
C HIS A 122 -11.25 -10.29 -14.47
N SER A 123 -12.07 -11.34 -14.39
CA SER A 123 -12.73 -11.88 -15.57
C SER A 123 -14.06 -12.52 -15.23
N ARG A 124 -15.00 -12.48 -16.17
CA ARG A 124 -16.31 -13.12 -16.08
C ARG A 124 -16.67 -13.77 -17.41
N PHE A 125 -17.12 -15.02 -17.33
CA PHE A 125 -17.60 -15.82 -18.43
C PHE A 125 -19.03 -16.25 -18.12
N GLU A 126 -19.99 -15.86 -18.95
CA GLU A 126 -21.41 -16.02 -18.63
C GLU A 126 -22.18 -16.60 -19.82
N ALA A 127 -23.06 -17.55 -19.54
CA ALA A 127 -23.93 -18.17 -20.54
C ALA A 127 -24.80 -17.09 -21.25
N PRO A 128 -25.15 -17.27 -22.53
CA PRO A 128 -25.93 -16.28 -23.29
C PRO A 128 -27.29 -15.94 -22.65
N ASP A 129 -27.90 -16.92 -21.99
CA ASP A 129 -29.16 -16.85 -21.27
C ASP A 129 -28.99 -16.43 -19.79
N HIS A 130 -27.76 -16.11 -19.38
CA HIS A 130 -27.37 -15.75 -18.02
C HIS A 130 -27.66 -16.83 -16.96
N SER A 131 -27.85 -18.09 -17.38
CA SER A 131 -28.17 -19.19 -16.47
C SER A 131 -27.01 -19.61 -15.57
N ALA A 132 -25.76 -19.45 -16.04
CA ALA A 132 -24.56 -19.88 -15.35
C ALA A 132 -23.35 -18.98 -15.68
N TRP A 133 -22.37 -18.92 -14.79
CA TRP A 133 -21.13 -18.16 -14.98
C TRP A 133 -19.94 -18.70 -14.20
N VAL A 134 -18.75 -18.32 -14.65
CA VAL A 134 -17.51 -18.32 -13.89
C VAL A 134 -17.03 -16.87 -13.73
N GLU A 135 -16.58 -16.49 -12.54
CA GLU A 135 -15.97 -15.19 -12.29
C GLU A 135 -14.66 -15.35 -11.53
N ASN A 136 -13.57 -14.74 -12.01
CA ASN A 136 -12.28 -14.71 -11.33
C ASN A 136 -12.06 -13.35 -10.70
N PHE A 137 -11.56 -13.36 -9.47
CA PHE A 137 -11.36 -12.15 -8.67
C PHE A 137 -9.87 -11.80 -8.52
N PRO A 138 -9.56 -10.52 -8.27
CA PRO A 138 -8.20 -10.08 -7.99
C PRO A 138 -7.52 -10.83 -6.85
N ILE A 139 -6.21 -11.00 -6.97
CA ILE A 139 -5.34 -11.48 -5.89
C ILE A 139 -5.27 -10.41 -4.81
N GLU A 140 -5.43 -10.84 -3.57
CA GLU A 140 -5.25 -9.98 -2.40
C GLU A 140 -4.06 -10.45 -1.57
N ILE A 141 -3.35 -9.51 -0.96
CA ILE A 141 -2.18 -9.82 -0.15
C ILE A 141 -2.32 -9.14 1.19
N PHE A 142 -2.37 -9.94 2.24
CA PHE A 142 -2.46 -9.47 3.61
C PHE A 142 -1.07 -9.32 4.19
N SER A 143 -0.82 -8.21 4.88
CA SER A 143 0.46 -7.93 5.52
C SER A 143 0.34 -7.41 6.95
N TRP A 144 1.35 -7.67 7.76
CA TRP A 144 1.54 -7.04 9.06
C TRP A 144 3.00 -7.09 9.50
N LEU A 145 3.39 -6.22 10.44
CA LEU A 145 4.73 -6.23 11.01
C LEU A 145 4.75 -6.99 12.34
N SER A 146 5.92 -7.48 12.74
CA SER A 146 6.17 -8.01 14.08
C SER A 146 6.04 -6.96 15.18
N VAL A 147 6.09 -5.69 14.79
CA VAL A 147 5.87 -4.54 15.68
C VAL A 147 4.46 -4.00 15.48
N ASN A 148 3.83 -3.53 16.55
CA ASN A 148 2.51 -2.92 16.46
C ASN A 148 2.60 -1.54 15.78
N THR A 149 2.04 -1.42 14.57
CA THR A 149 2.03 -0.19 13.78
C THR A 149 0.83 0.72 14.07
N ARG A 150 -0.09 0.31 14.96
CA ARG A 150 -1.41 0.95 15.20
C ARG A 150 -2.26 1.12 13.93
N GLN A 151 -1.92 0.44 12.84
CA GLN A 151 -2.71 0.45 11.61
C GLN A 151 -4.02 -0.31 11.85
N GLN A 152 -5.11 0.21 11.32
CA GLN A 152 -6.41 -0.45 11.44
C GLN A 152 -6.45 -1.67 10.50
N PRO A 153 -6.93 -2.85 10.97
CA PRO A 153 -7.14 -4.00 10.11
C PRO A 153 -8.06 -3.68 8.93
N GLY A 154 -7.72 -4.16 7.74
CA GLY A 154 -8.42 -3.93 6.48
C GLY A 154 -7.95 -2.71 5.69
N THR A 155 -7.06 -1.87 6.25
CA THR A 155 -6.52 -0.72 5.51
C THR A 155 -5.60 -1.16 4.38
N ARG A 156 -5.76 -0.59 3.17
CA ARG A 156 -4.91 -0.89 2.01
C ARG A 156 -3.80 0.14 1.86
N SER A 157 -2.58 -0.31 1.60
CA SER A 157 -1.44 0.54 1.26
C SER A 157 -0.39 -0.24 0.45
N PHE A 158 0.18 0.39 -0.58
CA PHE A 158 1.21 -0.21 -1.45
C PHE A 158 0.82 -1.58 -2.04
N GLY A 159 -0.44 -1.78 -2.39
CA GLY A 159 -0.97 -3.05 -2.91
C GLY A 159 -1.20 -4.14 -1.87
N LEU A 160 -1.04 -3.83 -0.58
CA LEU A 160 -1.21 -4.77 0.54
C LEU A 160 -2.40 -4.35 1.42
N ILE A 161 -3.04 -5.32 2.06
CA ILE A 161 -4.08 -5.12 3.07
C ILE A 161 -3.48 -5.39 4.44
N HIS A 162 -3.45 -4.40 5.33
CA HIS A 162 -3.02 -4.62 6.70
C HIS A 162 -4.02 -5.53 7.43
N TYR A 163 -3.66 -6.78 7.71
CA TYR A 163 -4.54 -7.69 8.45
C TYR A 163 -3.75 -8.80 9.17
N PRO A 164 -3.42 -8.60 10.46
CA PRO A 164 -2.71 -9.61 11.23
C PRO A 164 -3.51 -10.91 11.39
N ASN A 165 -2.84 -12.06 11.26
CA ASN A 165 -3.39 -13.39 11.54
C ASN A 165 -4.68 -13.73 10.76
N ILE A 166 -4.79 -13.24 9.52
CA ILE A 166 -5.95 -13.54 8.67
C ILE A 166 -6.09 -15.05 8.45
N THR A 167 -7.32 -15.56 8.53
CA THR A 167 -7.69 -16.94 8.19
C THR A 167 -8.37 -16.98 6.82
N ILE A 168 -8.40 -18.15 6.17
CA ILE A 168 -9.08 -18.28 4.88
C ILE A 168 -10.59 -17.96 4.99
N GLU A 169 -11.25 -18.34 6.08
CA GLU A 169 -12.66 -18.04 6.29
C GLU A 169 -12.93 -16.54 6.37
N GLU A 170 -12.11 -15.81 7.12
CA GLU A 170 -12.24 -14.36 7.27
C GLU A 170 -11.89 -13.64 5.97
N ALA A 171 -10.83 -14.10 5.28
CA ALA A 171 -10.43 -13.58 3.98
C ALA A 171 -11.56 -13.70 2.95
N MET A 172 -12.15 -14.90 2.82
CA MET A 172 -13.26 -15.17 1.90
C MET A 172 -14.52 -14.39 2.27
N ARG A 173 -14.88 -14.32 3.56
CA ARG A 173 -16.09 -13.63 4.00
C ARG A 173 -16.01 -12.11 3.79
N ARG A 174 -14.93 -11.46 4.17
CA ARG A 174 -14.82 -9.98 4.10
C ARG A 174 -14.36 -9.48 2.75
N PHE A 175 -13.24 -10.01 2.26
CA PHE A 175 -12.52 -9.42 1.13
C PHE A 175 -12.94 -10.00 -0.22
N VAL A 176 -13.69 -11.10 -0.21
CA VAL A 176 -14.29 -11.67 -1.43
C VAL A 176 -15.80 -11.50 -1.39
N ILE A 177 -16.52 -12.31 -0.60
CA ILE A 177 -17.98 -12.34 -0.60
C ILE A 177 -18.56 -10.97 -0.17
N GLY A 178 -18.05 -10.40 0.93
CA GLY A 178 -18.48 -9.09 1.41
C GLY A 178 -18.26 -7.98 0.38
N THR A 179 -17.15 -8.04 -0.36
CA THR A 179 -16.80 -7.04 -1.38
C THR A 179 -17.65 -7.18 -2.64
N TYR A 180 -17.81 -8.40 -3.17
CA TYR A 180 -18.42 -8.62 -4.48
C TYR A 180 -19.91 -8.99 -4.44
N ARG A 181 -20.42 -9.41 -3.27
CA ARG A 181 -21.80 -9.87 -3.09
C ARG A 181 -22.49 -9.27 -1.87
N GLY A 182 -21.81 -8.50 -1.02
CA GLY A 182 -22.36 -7.96 0.23
C GLY A 182 -23.62 -7.09 0.06
N SER A 183 -23.84 -6.51 -1.12
CA SER A 183 -25.03 -5.72 -1.45
C SER A 183 -26.18 -6.54 -2.05
N LYS A 184 -26.01 -7.84 -2.28
CA LYS A 184 -27.05 -8.69 -2.89
C LYS A 184 -28.19 -8.93 -1.90
N LYS A 185 -29.42 -8.88 -2.42
CA LYS A 185 -30.63 -9.10 -1.63
C LYS A 185 -30.67 -10.55 -1.16
N ASN A 186 -31.11 -10.76 0.08
CA ASN A 186 -31.24 -12.08 0.69
C ASN A 186 -29.95 -12.91 0.66
N LEU A 187 -28.78 -12.26 0.73
CA LEU A 187 -27.50 -12.94 0.80
C LEU A 187 -27.41 -13.85 2.04
N GLN A 188 -27.09 -15.12 1.82
CA GLN A 188 -26.90 -16.13 2.84
C GLN A 188 -25.68 -16.97 2.51
N ILE A 189 -24.85 -17.26 3.51
CA ILE A 189 -23.81 -18.28 3.40
C ILE A 189 -24.46 -19.60 3.83
N VAL A 190 -24.63 -20.52 2.87
CA VAL A 190 -25.35 -21.79 3.09
C VAL A 190 -24.42 -22.94 3.44
N GLY A 191 -23.12 -22.81 3.16
CA GLY A 191 -22.13 -23.82 3.54
C GLY A 191 -20.69 -23.35 3.35
N ALA A 192 -19.77 -24.02 4.04
CA ALA A 192 -18.34 -23.86 3.85
C ALA A 192 -17.66 -25.22 4.00
N LYS A 193 -16.67 -25.51 3.13
CA LYS A 193 -15.96 -26.78 3.10
C LYS A 193 -14.48 -26.54 2.81
N VAL A 194 -13.60 -27.12 3.62
CA VAL A 194 -12.17 -27.16 3.33
C VAL A 194 -11.94 -28.06 2.11
N ILE A 195 -11.22 -27.54 1.12
CA ILE A 195 -10.81 -28.31 -0.06
C ILE A 195 -9.33 -28.65 0.09
N PRO A 196 -8.96 -29.87 0.51
CA PRO A 196 -7.55 -30.24 0.47
C PRO A 196 -7.08 -30.23 -0.99
N ASN A 197 -5.84 -29.78 -1.19
CA ASN A 197 -5.13 -29.84 -2.46
C ASN A 197 -5.66 -28.95 -3.61
N LEU A 198 -6.45 -27.89 -3.34
CA LEU A 198 -6.97 -26.98 -4.37
C LEU A 198 -5.84 -26.37 -5.24
N ALA A 199 -4.76 -25.92 -4.61
CA ALA A 199 -3.64 -25.35 -5.35
C ALA A 199 -2.96 -26.41 -6.24
N GLN A 200 -2.80 -27.63 -5.74
CA GLN A 200 -2.22 -28.75 -6.49
C GLN A 200 -3.07 -29.10 -7.72
N SER A 201 -4.40 -29.05 -7.62
CA SER A 201 -5.30 -29.28 -8.77
C SER A 201 -5.24 -28.17 -9.83
N MET A 202 -4.78 -26.98 -9.44
CA MET A 202 -4.68 -25.80 -10.32
C MET A 202 -3.25 -25.57 -10.83
N ALA A 203 -2.44 -26.63 -10.91
CA ALA A 203 -1.03 -26.56 -11.31
C ALA A 203 -0.17 -25.63 -10.42
N HIS A 204 -0.44 -25.60 -9.10
CA HIS A 204 0.39 -24.96 -8.09
C HIS A 204 0.92 -25.98 -7.08
N GLN A 205 1.69 -26.98 -7.56
CA GLN A 205 2.03 -28.18 -6.77
C GLN A 205 2.82 -27.89 -5.47
N GLN A 206 3.60 -26.81 -5.45
CA GLN A 206 4.46 -26.45 -4.32
C GLN A 206 3.77 -25.50 -3.33
N ALA A 207 2.59 -24.99 -3.65
CA ALA A 207 1.90 -24.03 -2.80
C ALA A 207 1.43 -24.71 -1.50
N LYS A 208 1.79 -24.10 -0.37
CA LYS A 208 1.33 -24.46 0.96
C LYS A 208 0.33 -23.41 1.44
N GLY A 209 -0.72 -23.81 2.13
CA GLY A 209 -1.76 -22.89 2.59
C GLY A 209 -3.08 -23.59 2.87
N ASP A 210 -4.09 -22.77 3.14
CA ASP A 210 -5.45 -23.18 3.47
C ASP A 210 -6.36 -22.93 2.26
N SER A 211 -7.28 -23.85 1.97
CA SER A 211 -8.25 -23.66 0.88
C SER A 211 -9.67 -23.83 1.39
N LEU A 212 -10.59 -23.03 0.85
CA LEU A 212 -11.98 -23.03 1.27
C LEU A 212 -12.91 -22.87 0.08
N LEU A 213 -13.93 -23.71 0.05
CA LEU A 213 -15.17 -23.50 -0.69
C LEU A 213 -16.19 -22.88 0.22
N VAL A 214 -16.85 -21.82 -0.23
CA VAL A 214 -18.00 -21.23 0.46
C VAL A 214 -19.16 -21.17 -0.53
N ARG A 215 -20.27 -21.82 -0.20
CA ARG A 215 -21.50 -21.67 -0.96
C ARG A 215 -22.33 -20.54 -0.40
N ILE A 216 -22.80 -19.67 -1.28
CA ILE A 216 -23.76 -18.63 -0.97
C ILE A 216 -25.04 -18.80 -1.78
N ARG A 217 -26.12 -18.23 -1.26
CA ARG A 217 -27.39 -18.06 -1.93
C ARG A 217 -27.83 -16.61 -1.82
N TYR A 218 -28.37 -16.04 -2.88
CA TYR A 218 -28.93 -14.69 -2.89
C TYR A 218 -29.98 -14.53 -3.98
N GLU A 219 -30.61 -13.36 -4.02
CA GLU A 219 -31.56 -12.97 -5.06
C GLU A 219 -30.93 -11.94 -5.99
N GLU A 220 -31.04 -12.17 -7.29
CA GLU A 220 -30.64 -11.24 -8.34
C GLU A 220 -31.72 -11.20 -9.42
N ASN A 221 -32.19 -9.99 -9.75
CA ASN A 221 -33.26 -9.79 -10.74
C ASN A 221 -34.52 -10.64 -10.50
N GLY A 222 -34.86 -10.89 -9.22
CA GLY A 222 -36.01 -11.69 -8.82
C GLY A 222 -35.80 -13.21 -8.92
N GLU A 223 -34.63 -13.67 -9.33
CA GLU A 223 -34.29 -15.10 -9.39
C GLU A 223 -33.35 -15.51 -8.24
N ALA A 224 -33.53 -16.74 -7.76
CA ALA A 224 -32.60 -17.35 -6.81
C ALA A 224 -31.30 -17.75 -7.51
N VAL A 225 -30.19 -17.34 -6.91
CA VAL A 225 -28.82 -17.65 -7.33
C VAL A 225 -28.16 -18.53 -6.27
N ASP A 226 -27.56 -19.62 -6.72
CA ASP A 226 -26.58 -20.39 -5.96
C ASP A 226 -25.20 -20.12 -6.55
N GLU A 227 -24.22 -19.81 -5.69
CA GLU A 227 -22.86 -19.49 -6.12
C GLU A 227 -21.83 -20.05 -5.16
N ASP A 228 -20.87 -20.79 -5.71
CA ASP A 228 -19.75 -21.40 -5.01
C ASP A 228 -18.50 -20.56 -5.20
N PHE A 229 -17.91 -20.09 -4.10
CA PHE A 229 -16.65 -19.35 -4.07
C PHE A 229 -15.52 -20.26 -3.61
N TYR A 230 -14.44 -20.28 -4.38
CA TYR A 230 -13.22 -21.01 -4.09
C TYR A 230 -12.12 -19.99 -3.78
N GLY A 231 -11.25 -20.31 -2.83
CA GLY A 231 -10.08 -19.50 -2.56
C GLY A 231 -8.99 -20.29 -1.88
N PHE A 232 -7.75 -19.84 -2.10
CA PHE A 232 -6.55 -20.37 -1.48
C PHE A 232 -5.80 -19.25 -0.78
N LEU A 233 -5.52 -19.42 0.51
CA LEU A 233 -4.73 -18.50 1.32
C LEU A 233 -3.37 -19.15 1.60
N GLY A 234 -2.33 -18.60 0.99
CA GLY A 234 -0.95 -19.06 1.13
C GLY A 234 -0.50 -19.13 2.59
N ALA A 235 0.48 -20.01 2.85
CA ALA A 235 1.19 -20.07 4.11
C ALA A 235 1.82 -18.71 4.43
N GLN A 236 2.02 -18.44 5.72
CA GLN A 236 2.65 -17.22 6.16
C GLN A 236 4.10 -17.17 5.66
N GLU A 237 4.43 -16.08 4.97
CA GLU A 237 5.78 -15.74 4.58
C GLU A 237 6.37 -14.77 5.58
N ASN A 238 7.62 -15.00 5.98
CA ASN A 238 8.34 -14.18 6.94
C ASN A 238 9.47 -13.45 6.23
N ILE A 239 9.33 -12.15 6.05
CA ILE A 239 10.29 -11.30 5.35
C ILE A 239 11.11 -10.56 6.41
N PRO A 240 12.41 -10.87 6.57
CA PRO A 240 13.25 -10.17 7.52
C PRO A 240 13.49 -8.73 7.06
N SER A 241 13.39 -7.81 8.01
CA SER A 241 13.55 -6.39 7.80
C SER A 241 14.61 -5.80 8.71
N ASP A 242 15.79 -5.53 8.15
CA ASP A 242 16.85 -4.85 8.90
C ASP A 242 16.60 -3.33 8.83
N SER A 243 16.51 -2.68 9.99
CA SER A 243 16.41 -1.22 10.10
C SER A 243 17.42 -0.71 11.13
N PRO A 244 17.76 0.60 11.14
CA PRO A 244 18.66 1.16 12.16
C PRO A 244 18.15 1.01 13.59
N VAL A 245 16.83 0.81 13.76
CA VAL A 245 16.19 0.59 15.07
C VAL A 245 16.12 -0.90 15.44
N GLY A 246 16.76 -1.78 14.66
CA GLY A 246 16.80 -3.23 14.87
C GLY A 246 16.12 -4.01 13.74
N ARG A 247 16.19 -5.35 13.86
CA ARG A 247 15.51 -6.27 12.95
C ARG A 247 14.03 -6.37 13.32
N MET A 248 13.17 -6.05 12.37
CA MET A 248 11.74 -6.35 12.41
C MET A 248 11.42 -7.44 11.40
N TRP A 249 10.23 -8.02 11.47
CA TRP A 249 9.72 -8.94 10.46
C TRP A 249 8.45 -8.37 9.85
N GLU A 250 8.33 -8.54 8.54
CA GLU A 250 7.08 -8.33 7.83
C GLU A 250 6.52 -9.70 7.45
N TYR A 251 5.23 -9.89 7.69
CA TYR A 251 4.52 -11.14 7.47
C TYR A 251 3.52 -10.97 6.37
N HIS A 252 3.53 -11.85 5.37
CA HIS A 252 2.59 -11.82 4.26
C HIS A 252 1.78 -13.11 4.16
N ARG A 253 0.53 -12.98 3.70
CA ARG A 253 -0.28 -14.10 3.20
C ARG A 253 -1.04 -13.66 1.96
N GLY A 254 -0.81 -14.34 0.84
CA GLY A 254 -1.55 -14.10 -0.41
C GLY A 254 -2.84 -14.92 -0.47
N LEU A 255 -3.96 -14.27 -0.79
CA LEU A 255 -5.21 -14.89 -1.19
C LEU A 255 -5.30 -14.89 -2.71
N PHE A 256 -5.27 -16.07 -3.30
CA PHE A 256 -5.26 -16.26 -4.75
C PHE A 256 -6.08 -17.49 -5.15
N LEU A 257 -6.14 -17.80 -6.45
CA LEU A 257 -7.10 -18.74 -7.04
C LEU A 257 -8.56 -18.42 -6.69
N VAL A 258 -8.85 -17.15 -6.40
CA VAL A 258 -10.18 -16.73 -5.99
C VAL A 258 -11.08 -16.67 -7.21
N HIS A 259 -12.07 -17.54 -7.24
CA HIS A 259 -13.06 -17.57 -8.31
C HIS A 259 -14.41 -18.03 -7.76
N SER A 260 -15.47 -17.73 -8.50
CA SER A 260 -16.79 -18.25 -8.24
C SER A 260 -17.39 -18.96 -9.45
N MET A 261 -18.23 -19.93 -9.15
CA MET A 261 -19.07 -20.65 -10.10
C MET A 261 -20.51 -20.47 -9.65
N GLY A 262 -21.32 -19.81 -10.47
CA GLY A 262 -22.70 -19.51 -10.12
C GLY A 262 -23.69 -19.97 -11.16
N ALA A 263 -24.90 -20.25 -10.70
CA ALA A 263 -26.02 -20.58 -11.56
C ALA A 263 -27.34 -20.15 -10.94
N ARG A 264 -28.34 -19.97 -11.80
CA ARG A 264 -29.71 -19.63 -11.39
C ARG A 264 -30.57 -20.88 -11.29
N ARG A 265 -31.72 -20.74 -10.63
CA ARG A 265 -32.82 -21.73 -10.66
C ARG A 265 -32.43 -23.12 -10.13
N GLY A 266 -31.46 -23.18 -9.21
CA GLY A 266 -31.00 -24.44 -8.60
C GLY A 266 -30.32 -25.39 -9.59
N THR A 267 -29.67 -24.85 -10.62
CA THR A 267 -29.03 -25.65 -11.68
C THR A 267 -27.52 -25.79 -11.53
N LEU A 268 -26.92 -25.24 -10.46
CA LEU A 268 -25.47 -25.16 -10.26
C LEU A 268 -24.79 -26.53 -10.38
N GLU A 269 -25.38 -27.56 -9.77
CA GLU A 269 -24.87 -28.93 -9.81
C GLU A 269 -24.79 -29.49 -11.24
N ASN A 270 -25.77 -29.16 -12.08
CA ASN A 270 -25.87 -29.67 -13.45
C ASN A 270 -24.82 -29.03 -14.38
N VAL A 271 -24.42 -27.79 -14.10
CA VAL A 271 -23.49 -27.02 -14.94
C VAL A 271 -22.04 -27.11 -14.49
N TYR A 272 -21.76 -27.72 -13.33
CA TYR A 272 -20.39 -27.88 -12.82
C TYR A 272 -19.38 -28.43 -13.84
N PRO A 273 -19.68 -29.46 -14.66
CA PRO A 273 -18.70 -29.96 -15.60
C PRO A 273 -18.21 -28.89 -16.58
N VAL A 274 -19.12 -28.01 -17.03
CA VAL A 274 -18.79 -26.89 -17.93
C VAL A 274 -18.01 -25.82 -17.19
N LEU A 275 -18.47 -25.41 -16.00
CA LEU A 275 -17.81 -24.36 -15.20
C LEU A 275 -16.40 -24.77 -14.77
N ASN A 276 -16.23 -26.02 -14.32
CA ASN A 276 -14.93 -26.58 -13.96
C ASN A 276 -14.00 -26.68 -15.17
N HIS A 277 -14.51 -27.01 -16.36
CA HIS A 277 -13.68 -27.05 -17.56
C HIS A 277 -13.08 -25.67 -17.87
N ILE A 278 -13.88 -24.59 -17.77
CA ILE A 278 -13.38 -23.22 -17.96
C ILE A 278 -12.23 -22.94 -16.99
N VAL A 279 -12.43 -23.19 -15.70
CA VAL A 279 -11.43 -22.92 -14.66
C VAL A 279 -10.16 -23.76 -14.84
N ALA A 280 -10.31 -25.07 -15.10
CA ALA A 280 -9.18 -26.00 -15.25
C ALA A 280 -8.39 -25.80 -16.56
N SER A 281 -9.00 -25.16 -17.57
CA SER A 281 -8.34 -24.87 -18.85
C SER A 281 -7.39 -23.67 -18.81
N ALA A 282 -7.31 -22.96 -17.68
CA ALA A 282 -6.49 -21.77 -17.56
C ALA A 282 -5.00 -22.10 -17.70
N ILE A 283 -4.35 -21.46 -18.69
CA ILE A 283 -2.92 -21.58 -18.97
C ILE A 283 -2.29 -20.19 -18.77
N PRO A 284 -1.59 -19.95 -17.66
CA PRO A 284 -0.83 -18.72 -17.46
C PRO A 284 0.29 -18.59 -18.50
N ASN A 285 0.57 -17.37 -18.96
CA ASN A 285 1.70 -17.10 -19.85
C ASN A 285 2.98 -16.76 -19.05
N PRO A 286 4.03 -17.60 -19.06
CA PRO A 286 5.26 -17.34 -18.32
C PRO A 286 5.96 -16.03 -18.74
N ALA A 287 5.93 -15.68 -20.03
CA ALA A 287 6.55 -14.45 -20.53
C ALA A 287 5.89 -13.19 -19.96
N TRP A 288 4.56 -13.22 -19.78
CA TRP A 288 3.83 -12.13 -19.11
C TRP A 288 4.19 -12.04 -17.64
N GLN A 289 4.34 -13.18 -16.95
CA GLN A 289 4.77 -13.20 -15.56
C GLN A 289 6.17 -12.60 -15.38
N ASP A 290 7.11 -12.91 -16.28
CA ASP A 290 8.45 -12.34 -16.25
C ASP A 290 8.46 -10.84 -16.59
N ALA A 291 7.67 -10.42 -17.58
CA ALA A 291 7.48 -9.01 -17.88
C ALA A 291 6.91 -8.25 -16.66
N ARG A 292 5.92 -8.83 -15.97
CA ARG A 292 5.35 -8.28 -14.74
C ARG A 292 6.39 -8.13 -13.63
N LYS A 293 7.25 -9.12 -13.43
CA LYS A 293 8.37 -9.03 -12.47
C LYS A 293 9.29 -7.86 -12.78
N ASN A 294 9.61 -7.64 -14.06
CA ASN A 294 10.44 -6.53 -14.48
C ASN A 294 9.78 -5.17 -14.18
N VAL A 295 8.47 -5.04 -14.42
CA VAL A 295 7.72 -3.82 -14.07
C VAL A 295 7.72 -3.57 -12.57
N ILE A 296 7.46 -4.60 -11.75
CA ILE A 296 7.51 -4.49 -10.28
C ILE A 296 8.91 -4.02 -9.84
N ALA A 297 9.97 -4.63 -10.37
CA ALA A 297 11.34 -4.23 -10.05
C ALA A 297 11.61 -2.75 -10.39
N GLN A 298 11.07 -2.24 -11.51
CA GLN A 298 11.18 -0.83 -11.87
C GLN A 298 10.42 0.10 -10.91
N ILE A 299 9.17 -0.24 -10.54
CA ILE A 299 8.38 0.53 -9.56
C ILE A 299 9.15 0.67 -8.26
N VAL A 300 9.72 -0.43 -7.78
CA VAL A 300 10.51 -0.49 -6.55
C VAL A 300 11.78 0.35 -6.66
N GLN A 301 12.51 0.26 -7.78
CA GLN A 301 13.69 1.09 -8.02
C GLN A 301 13.34 2.58 -8.06
N ASN A 302 12.20 2.96 -8.66
CA ASN A 302 11.72 4.34 -8.70
C ASN A 302 11.39 4.85 -7.29
N PHE A 303 10.69 4.04 -6.49
CA PHE A 303 10.39 4.35 -5.10
C PHE A 303 11.66 4.58 -4.28
N ASN A 304 12.65 3.69 -4.41
CA ASN A 304 13.92 3.81 -3.71
C ASN A 304 14.71 5.06 -4.11
N ARG A 305 14.73 5.39 -5.41
CA ARG A 305 15.35 6.63 -5.90
C ARG A 305 14.67 7.86 -5.33
N SER A 306 13.33 7.89 -5.32
CA SER A 306 12.55 8.99 -4.73
C SER A 306 12.85 9.16 -3.24
N MET A 307 12.89 8.07 -2.47
CA MET A 307 13.27 8.11 -1.05
C MET A 307 14.69 8.63 -0.84
N ALA A 308 15.68 8.12 -1.59
CA ALA A 308 17.06 8.57 -1.47
C ALA A 308 17.19 10.08 -1.73
N ASN A 309 16.48 10.59 -2.74
CA ASN A 309 16.44 12.02 -3.05
C ASN A 309 15.80 12.83 -1.91
N ASN A 310 14.68 12.38 -1.35
CA ASN A 310 14.01 13.05 -0.22
C ASN A 310 14.92 13.11 1.01
N TYR A 311 15.61 12.02 1.34
CA TYR A 311 16.57 12.01 2.45
C TYR A 311 17.78 12.90 2.18
N ALA A 312 18.32 12.91 0.97
CA ALA A 312 19.41 13.81 0.59
C ALA A 312 19.00 15.28 0.76
N GLN A 313 17.75 15.63 0.44
CA GLN A 313 17.22 16.97 0.68
C GLN A 313 17.11 17.30 2.17
N ILE A 314 16.59 16.39 2.99
CA ILE A 314 16.52 16.58 4.45
C ILE A 314 17.92 16.72 5.06
N ALA A 315 18.87 15.87 4.67
CA ALA A 315 20.24 15.94 5.14
C ALA A 315 20.95 17.22 4.66
N ALA A 316 20.68 17.67 3.43
CA ALA A 316 21.18 18.95 2.93
C ALA A 316 20.58 20.14 3.69
N ALA A 317 19.29 20.11 4.00
CA ALA A 317 18.63 21.11 4.84
C ALA A 317 19.24 21.12 6.26
N GLY A 318 19.44 19.95 6.87
CA GLY A 318 20.10 19.82 8.17
C GLY A 318 21.52 20.40 8.19
N ARG A 319 22.33 20.13 7.15
CA ARG A 319 23.67 20.74 7.00
C ARG A 319 23.61 22.25 6.81
N ARG A 320 22.65 22.77 6.04
CA ARG A 320 22.44 24.23 5.91
C ARG A 320 22.06 24.86 7.23
N SER A 321 21.12 24.26 7.97
CA SER A 321 20.75 24.74 9.30
C SER A 321 21.92 24.72 10.28
N ALA A 322 22.73 23.65 10.28
CA ALA A 322 23.93 23.58 11.11
C ALA A 322 24.99 24.63 10.71
N ALA A 323 25.18 24.86 9.40
CA ALA A 323 26.07 25.90 8.90
C ALA A 323 25.59 27.30 9.25
N ILE A 324 24.28 27.58 9.13
CA ILE A 324 23.66 28.85 9.55
C ILE A 324 23.85 29.03 11.05
N SER A 325 23.60 28.02 11.89
CA SER A 325 23.83 28.11 13.34
C SER A 325 25.31 28.33 13.70
N ALA A 326 26.23 27.68 12.99
CA ALA A 326 27.67 27.89 13.19
C ALA A 326 28.10 29.30 12.76
N GLN A 327 27.56 29.81 11.65
CA GLN A 327 27.77 31.17 11.16
C GLN A 327 27.20 32.20 12.14
N SER A 328 25.97 32.00 12.63
CA SER A 328 25.35 32.85 13.65
C SER A 328 26.13 32.86 14.95
N ASN A 329 26.62 31.71 15.41
CA ASN A 329 27.47 31.61 16.61
C ASN A 329 28.83 32.29 16.42
N ALA A 330 29.42 32.21 15.23
CA ALA A 330 30.65 32.94 14.91
C ALA A 330 30.43 34.45 14.87
N TRP A 331 29.29 34.89 14.33
CA TRP A 331 28.90 36.30 14.29
C TRP A 331 28.63 36.86 15.70
N LEU A 332 27.91 36.12 16.55
CA LEU A 332 27.70 36.48 17.95
C LEU A 332 29.02 36.59 18.72
N LYS A 333 29.94 35.63 18.54
CA LYS A 333 31.28 35.70 19.15
C LYS A 333 32.08 36.90 18.68
N SER A 334 31.95 37.30 17.41
CA SER A 334 32.62 38.49 16.87
C SER A 334 32.05 39.79 17.47
N PHE A 335 30.73 39.82 17.71
CA PHE A 335 30.06 40.94 18.39
C PHE A 335 30.48 41.05 19.86
N ASP A 336 30.53 39.93 20.58
CA ASP A 336 31.01 39.90 21.97
C ASP A 336 32.48 40.30 22.07
N ALA A 337 33.34 39.81 21.18
CA ALA A 337 34.75 40.20 21.14
C ALA A 337 34.91 41.71 20.88
N ASN A 338 34.14 42.27 19.96
CA ASN A 338 34.15 43.71 19.68
C ASN A 338 33.59 44.53 20.84
N ARG A 339 32.58 44.02 21.56
CA ARG A 339 32.00 44.67 22.74
C ARG A 339 32.97 44.67 23.92
N VAL A 340 33.67 43.55 24.17
CA VAL A 340 34.71 43.48 25.21
C VAL A 340 35.89 44.39 24.86
N ALA A 341 36.33 44.43 23.60
CA ALA A 341 37.37 45.34 23.15
C ALA A 341 36.96 46.82 23.25
N SER A 342 35.70 47.14 22.94
CA SER A 342 35.14 48.49 23.09
C SER A 342 35.05 48.89 24.56
N ASN A 343 34.50 48.01 25.42
CA ASN A 343 34.42 48.25 26.85
C ASN A 343 35.79 48.38 27.51
N ALA A 344 36.80 47.63 27.05
CA ALA A 344 38.18 47.80 27.51
C ALA A 344 38.78 49.16 27.10
N ARG A 345 38.44 49.67 25.91
CA ARG A 345 38.83 51.02 25.46
C ARG A 345 38.09 52.12 26.22
N SER A 346 36.81 51.93 26.52
CA SER A 346 35.98 52.87 27.28
C SER A 346 36.34 52.91 28.76
N ALA A 347 36.73 51.77 29.35
CA ALA A 347 37.24 51.71 30.73
C ALA A 347 38.61 52.40 30.89
N ALA A 348 39.42 52.43 29.83
CA ALA A 348 40.66 53.22 29.79
C ALA A 348 40.43 54.73 29.56
N ALA A 349 39.20 55.16 29.24
CA ALA A 349 38.87 56.52 28.82
C ALA A 349 37.84 57.25 29.70
N ALA A 350 37.42 56.69 30.84
CA ALA A 350 36.36 57.29 31.66
C ALA A 350 36.85 58.45 32.55
N SER A 351 36.62 59.69 32.09
CA SER A 351 36.26 60.84 32.95
C SER A 351 34.74 61.06 32.88
N PRO A 352 34.06 61.47 33.98
CA PRO A 352 32.60 61.49 34.02
C PRO A 352 32.03 62.86 33.59
N SER A 353 31.20 62.89 32.55
CA SER A 353 30.23 63.99 32.38
C SER A 353 28.98 63.55 31.60
N SER A 354 27.85 63.91 32.20
CA SER A 354 26.43 63.90 31.81
C SER A 354 26.02 64.12 30.34
N GLY A 355 24.92 63.47 29.94
CA GLY A 355 23.80 64.11 29.23
C GLY A 355 23.46 63.61 27.82
N GLY A 356 22.25 63.04 27.66
CA GLY A 356 21.37 63.15 26.48
C GLY A 356 21.76 62.45 25.17
N ASP A 357 21.06 61.37 24.81
CA ASP A 357 20.02 61.39 23.76
C ASP A 357 19.60 59.95 23.40
N GLY A 358 18.28 59.72 23.53
CA GLY A 358 17.65 58.41 23.44
C GLY A 358 17.52 57.92 22.01
N PHE A 359 18.59 57.34 21.46
CA PHE A 359 18.48 56.30 20.45
C PHE A 359 18.71 54.96 21.14
N THR A 360 17.64 54.25 21.49
CA THR A 360 17.75 52.88 21.99
C THR A 360 17.93 51.94 20.81
N PHE A 361 18.98 51.11 20.85
CA PHE A 361 19.21 50.02 19.90
C PHE A 361 17.97 49.12 19.70
N ASP A 362 17.09 49.07 20.70
CA ASP A 362 15.81 48.36 20.66
C ASP A 362 14.86 48.83 19.55
N ASP A 363 14.82 50.13 19.21
CA ASP A 363 13.91 50.65 18.18
C ASP A 363 14.42 50.34 16.76
N TYR A 364 15.75 50.36 16.56
CA TYR A 364 16.39 49.97 15.29
C TYR A 364 16.23 48.47 14.99
N VAL A 365 16.35 47.61 16.01
CA VAL A 365 16.16 46.15 15.84
C VAL A 365 14.70 45.79 15.55
N ARG A 366 13.74 46.62 16.00
CA ARG A 366 12.30 46.38 15.81
C ARG A 366 11.73 46.97 14.52
N GLY A 367 12.52 47.75 13.78
CA GLY A 367 12.09 48.38 12.52
C GLY A 367 10.98 49.41 12.72
N THR A 368 10.95 50.07 13.88
CA THR A 368 9.94 51.08 14.23
C THR A 368 10.58 52.37 14.72
N GLU A 369 9.95 53.50 14.42
CA GLU A 369 10.27 54.82 14.95
C GLU A 369 9.13 55.38 15.82
N ARG A 370 9.43 56.41 16.63
CA ARG A 370 8.45 57.05 17.52
C ARG A 370 7.96 58.38 16.94
N MET A 371 6.64 58.54 16.91
CA MET A 371 5.93 59.75 16.45
C MET A 371 5.23 60.41 17.62
N ASN A 372 5.20 61.75 17.64
CA ASN A 372 4.42 62.55 18.58
C ASN A 372 2.94 62.36 18.28
N ASP A 373 2.19 61.88 19.26
CA ASP A 373 0.78 61.55 19.13
C ASP A 373 0.03 61.94 20.39
N PRO A 374 -0.58 63.14 20.41
CA PRO A 374 -1.31 63.65 21.58
C PRO A 374 -2.52 62.80 21.97
N SER A 375 -3.02 61.96 21.05
CA SER A 375 -4.17 61.09 21.30
C SER A 375 -3.78 59.77 21.96
N SER A 376 -2.50 59.40 21.90
CA SER A 376 -1.95 58.26 22.63
C SER A 376 -1.88 58.56 24.12
N SER A 377 -2.15 57.54 24.96
CA SER A 377 -2.02 57.64 26.42
C SER A 377 -0.60 57.96 26.89
N THR A 378 0.41 57.75 26.04
CA THR A 378 1.82 58.08 26.30
C THR A 378 2.31 59.33 25.57
N GLY A 379 1.43 60.04 24.84
CA GLY A 379 1.80 61.18 24.00
C GLY A 379 2.66 60.83 22.77
N GLN A 380 2.91 59.54 22.54
CA GLN A 380 3.74 59.02 21.45
C GLN A 380 3.18 57.68 20.94
N SER A 381 3.35 57.40 19.65
CA SER A 381 3.02 56.11 19.03
C SER A 381 4.20 55.58 18.21
N ALA A 382 4.29 54.25 18.06
CA ALA A 382 5.37 53.59 17.32
C ALA A 382 4.90 53.19 15.93
N HIS A 383 5.67 53.56 14.91
CA HIS A 383 5.33 53.37 13.49
C HIS A 383 6.48 52.74 12.72
N SER A 384 6.23 52.13 11.56
CA SER A 384 7.31 51.51 10.79
C SER A 384 8.23 52.57 10.20
N TYR A 385 9.55 52.38 10.30
CA TYR A 385 10.54 53.29 9.70
C TYR A 385 10.56 53.25 8.15
N ASN A 386 9.86 52.28 7.53
CA ASN A 386 9.83 52.12 6.08
C ASN A 386 8.82 53.06 5.39
N ASP A 387 7.92 53.67 6.16
CA ASP A 387 6.92 54.62 5.68
C ASP A 387 7.34 56.04 6.08
N THR A 388 7.10 57.03 5.21
CA THR A 388 7.59 58.41 5.42
C THR A 388 6.55 59.33 6.09
N TYR A 389 5.27 59.02 5.92
CA TYR A 389 4.15 59.82 6.39
C TYR A 389 3.22 58.97 7.26
N HIS A 390 2.95 59.45 8.47
CA HIS A 390 2.11 58.76 9.44
C HIS A 390 0.94 59.64 9.84
N TRP A 391 -0.27 59.09 9.83
CA TRP A 391 -1.50 59.80 10.13
C TRP A 391 -2.26 59.11 11.24
N SER A 392 -2.89 59.89 12.12
CA SER A 392 -3.79 59.41 13.18
C SER A 392 -5.15 60.08 13.08
N ASP A 393 -6.23 59.33 13.37
CA ASP A 393 -7.58 59.87 13.51
C ASP A 393 -7.93 60.32 14.93
N GLY A 394 -6.97 60.19 15.88
CA GLY A 394 -7.16 60.54 17.29
C GLY A 394 -7.87 59.47 18.12
N ASN A 395 -8.35 58.38 17.50
CA ASN A 395 -9.12 57.32 18.14
C ASN A 395 -8.37 55.97 18.13
N GLY A 396 -7.06 56.01 17.84
CA GLY A 396 -6.20 54.83 17.81
C GLY A 396 -6.13 54.12 16.46
N HIS A 397 -6.66 54.72 15.38
CA HIS A 397 -6.41 54.24 14.02
C HIS A 397 -5.28 55.03 13.36
N TYR A 398 -4.45 54.33 12.58
CA TYR A 398 -3.27 54.89 11.94
C TYR A 398 -3.20 54.53 10.46
N GLN A 399 -2.70 55.45 9.65
CA GLN A 399 -2.37 55.21 8.25
C GLN A 399 -0.93 55.63 7.96
N ASN A 400 -0.16 54.71 7.40
CA ASN A 400 1.26 54.91 7.07
C ASN A 400 1.44 54.80 5.56
N THR A 401 2.22 55.70 4.98
CA THR A 401 2.49 55.72 3.55
C THR A 401 3.83 56.36 3.26
N SER A 402 4.42 56.03 2.11
CA SER A 402 5.57 56.73 1.55
C SER A 402 5.21 57.63 0.36
N ASP A 403 3.92 57.70 -0.01
CA ASP A 403 3.45 58.54 -1.09
C ASP A 403 3.24 60.00 -0.60
N PRO A 404 4.01 60.98 -1.11
CA PRO A 404 3.89 62.39 -0.70
C PRO A 404 2.59 63.06 -1.17
N SER A 405 1.85 62.44 -2.11
CA SER A 405 0.57 62.95 -2.61
C SER A 405 -0.63 62.37 -1.88
N PHE A 406 -0.42 61.41 -0.98
CA PHE A 406 -1.47 60.77 -0.22
C PHE A 406 -2.00 61.69 0.88
N ASN A 407 -3.28 62.05 0.78
CA ASN A 407 -4.00 62.79 1.81
C ASN A 407 -5.26 62.02 2.21
N PRO A 408 -5.29 61.40 3.40
CA PRO A 408 -6.41 60.58 3.85
C PRO A 408 -7.69 61.39 4.15
N ASN A 409 -7.64 62.73 4.12
CA ASN A 409 -8.79 63.61 4.25
C ASN A 409 -9.53 63.86 2.92
N VAL A 410 -8.97 63.44 1.78
CA VAL A 410 -9.63 63.58 0.47
C VAL A 410 -10.54 62.37 0.23
N GLY A 411 -11.86 62.57 0.30
CA GLY A 411 -12.86 61.52 0.08
C GLY A 411 -13.23 60.70 1.32
N SER A 412 -12.75 61.08 2.51
CA SER A 412 -13.08 60.46 3.79
C SER A 412 -13.93 61.40 4.65
N ASN A 413 -14.83 60.84 5.48
CA ASN A 413 -15.61 61.57 6.48
C ASN A 413 -14.91 61.65 7.85
N GLN A 414 -13.64 61.22 7.91
CA GLN A 414 -12.81 61.20 9.13
C GLN A 414 -11.73 62.28 9.06
N ASN A 415 -11.38 62.87 10.21
CA ASN A 415 -10.33 63.89 10.32
C ASN A 415 -9.01 63.24 10.70
N TRP A 416 -8.09 63.15 9.74
CA TRP A 416 -6.75 62.60 9.91
C TRP A 416 -5.73 63.72 10.11
N THR A 417 -4.91 63.59 11.15
CA THR A 417 -3.81 64.51 11.45
C THR A 417 -2.47 63.81 11.21
N GLN A 418 -1.57 64.46 10.48
CA GLN A 418 -0.23 63.93 10.25
C GLN A 418 0.60 64.05 11.53
N LEU A 419 1.25 62.97 11.91
CA LEU A 419 2.12 62.89 13.07
C LEU A 419 3.54 63.33 12.70
N SER A 420 4.23 63.96 13.66
CA SER A 420 5.62 64.41 13.52
C SER A 420 6.57 63.53 14.32
N GLY A 421 7.78 63.29 13.81
CA GLY A 421 8.81 62.55 14.56
C GLY A 421 9.18 63.22 15.89
N VAL A 422 9.49 62.40 16.90
CA VAL A 422 9.94 62.87 18.21
C VAL A 422 11.33 63.52 18.06
N GLY A 423 11.40 64.86 18.12
CA GLY A 423 12.65 65.63 18.04
C GLY A 423 12.72 66.67 16.91
N GLN A 424 11.67 66.84 16.10
CA GLN A 424 11.56 67.96 15.17
C GLN A 424 10.65 69.05 15.74
N HIS A 425 11.21 70.25 15.94
CA HIS A 425 10.49 71.50 16.18
C HIS A 425 10.56 72.36 14.92
#